data_AF-A0AAX1Q5N6-F1
#
_entry.id   AF-A0AAX1Q5N6-F1
#
_cell.length_a   1.000
_cell.length_b   1.000
_cell.length_c   1.000
_cell.angle_alpha   90.00
_cell.angle_beta   90.00
_cell.angle_gamma   90.00
#
_symmetry.space_group_name_H-M   'P 1'
#
loop_
_entity.id
_entity.type
_entity.pdbx_description
1 polymer ?
#
loop_
_entity_poly.entity_id
_entity_poly.type
_entity_poly.pdbx_seq_one_letter_code
_entity_poly.pdbx_strand_id
1 'polypeptide(L)'
;MLVQNTGNYVRHAAGVMILPGANDVKDSDWKVFSAHPLMEKLIEQGEIVAHEKAKGTKDLRADEAVTLVKDTFNPALLKEWQASEKRKGVLEAIAEQLESFNESKEEETE
;
A
#
# COMPACT_ATOMS: atom_id res chain seq x y z
N MET A 1 -7.51 -3.80 7.89
CA MET A 1 -7.58 -2.32 7.91
C MET A 1 -6.54 -1.81 6.95
N LEU A 2 -6.77 -0.66 6.31
CA LEU A 2 -5.79 -0.12 5.37
C LEU A 2 -4.70 0.63 6.12
N VAL A 3 -3.45 0.21 5.95
CA VAL A 3 -2.26 0.93 6.44
C VAL A 3 -1.42 1.34 5.24
N GLN A 4 -1.09 2.62 5.19
CA GLN A 4 -0.26 3.21 4.15
C GLN A 4 1.13 3.50 4.69
N ASN A 5 2.15 2.95 4.06
CA ASN A 5 3.54 3.34 4.25
C ASN A 5 3.91 4.31 3.13
N THR A 6 4.07 5.59 3.44
CA THR A 6 4.44 6.61 2.45
C THR A 6 5.95 6.64 2.18
N GLY A 7 6.72 5.83 2.90
CA GLY A 7 8.16 5.69 2.72
C GLY A 7 8.51 4.70 1.62
N ASN A 8 9.78 4.78 1.18
CA ASN A 8 10.32 3.95 0.09
C ASN A 8 10.84 2.58 0.54
N TYR A 9 10.75 2.27 1.83
CA TYR A 9 11.34 1.07 2.41
C TYR A 9 10.29 0.18 3.06
N VAL A 10 10.50 -1.14 2.97
CA VAL A 10 9.71 -2.10 3.73
C VAL A 10 9.96 -1.90 5.22
N ARG A 11 8.89 -1.78 6.00
CA ARG A 11 8.94 -1.68 7.45
C ARG A 11 8.60 -3.03 8.06
N HIS A 12 9.48 -3.57 8.87
CA HIS A 12 9.28 -4.85 9.55
C HIS A 12 9.44 -4.67 11.05
N ALA A 13 8.39 -5.00 11.80
CA ALA A 13 8.42 -5.02 13.26
C ALA A 13 7.48 -6.10 13.79
N ALA A 14 7.89 -6.79 14.85
CA ALA A 14 7.07 -7.81 15.53
C ALA A 14 6.48 -8.89 14.60
N GLY A 15 7.20 -9.26 13.53
CA GLY A 15 6.74 -10.25 12.54
C GLY A 15 5.75 -9.71 11.50
N VAL A 16 5.45 -8.41 11.53
CA VAL A 16 4.54 -7.73 10.59
C VAL A 16 5.36 -6.93 9.59
N MET A 17 5.18 -7.23 8.30
CA MET A 17 5.82 -6.53 7.20
C MET A 17 4.83 -5.59 6.52
N ILE A 18 5.21 -4.33 6.38
CA ILE A 18 4.44 -3.29 5.70
C ILE A 18 5.27 -2.82 4.51
N LEU A 19 4.78 -3.12 3.30
CA LEU A 19 5.39 -2.72 2.04
C LEU A 19 5.14 -1.23 1.77
N PRO A 20 5.92 -0.58 0.89
CA PRO A 20 5.58 0.75 0.38
C PRO A 20 4.14 0.80 -0.19
N GLY A 21 3.46 1.90 0.12
CA GLY A 21 2.06 2.17 -0.18
C GLY A 21 1.09 1.37 0.68
N ALA A 22 0.01 0.89 0.08
CA ALA A 22 -1.11 0.29 0.78
C ALA A 22 -0.86 -1.17 1.21
N ASN A 23 -1.30 -1.47 2.42
CA ASN A 23 -1.27 -2.79 3.01
C ASN A 23 -2.60 -3.05 3.71
N ASP A 24 -3.16 -4.25 3.53
CA ASP A 24 -4.24 -4.72 4.40
C ASP A 24 -3.63 -5.44 5.60
N VAL A 25 -3.79 -4.83 6.78
CA VAL A 25 -3.21 -5.30 8.04
C VAL A 25 -4.34 -5.67 8.99
N LYS A 26 -4.21 -6.76 9.75
CA LYS A 26 -5.19 -7.08 10.80
C LYS A 26 -5.01 -6.16 12.00
N ASP A 27 -6.08 -5.83 12.70
CA ASP A 27 -6.00 -4.94 13.89
C ASP A 27 -5.07 -5.50 14.98
N SER A 28 -5.00 -6.83 15.14
CA SER A 28 -4.06 -7.49 16.04
C SER A 28 -2.60 -7.24 15.66
N ASP A 29 -2.32 -7.28 14.37
CA ASP A 29 -0.98 -7.16 13.79
C ASP A 29 -0.54 -5.69 13.83
N TRP A 30 -1.47 -4.78 13.55
CA TRP A 30 -1.25 -3.34 13.69
C TRP A 30 -0.90 -2.97 15.13
N LYS A 31 -1.59 -3.53 16.12
CA LYS A 31 -1.34 -3.26 17.54
C LYS A 31 0.08 -3.67 17.97
N VAL A 32 0.58 -4.81 17.51
CA VAL A 32 1.95 -5.24 17.83
C VAL A 32 3.00 -4.47 17.03
N PHE A 33 2.70 -4.10 15.79
CA PHE A 33 3.59 -3.31 14.94
C PHE A 33 3.77 -1.88 15.46
N SER A 34 2.66 -1.20 15.76
CA SER A 34 2.65 0.19 16.25
C SER A 34 3.25 0.35 17.65
N ALA A 35 3.22 -0.71 18.47
CA ALA A 35 3.86 -0.71 19.79
C ALA A 35 5.40 -0.76 19.74
N HIS A 36 6.01 -0.99 18.57
CA HIS A 36 7.46 -0.99 18.45
C HIS A 36 8.00 0.46 18.47
N PRO A 37 8.96 0.83 19.34
CA PRO A 37 9.37 2.22 19.53
C PRO A 37 9.82 2.96 18.27
N LEU A 38 10.42 2.24 17.32
CA LEU A 38 10.78 2.83 16.02
C LEU A 38 9.54 3.09 15.16
N MET A 39 8.57 2.17 15.14
CA MET A 39 7.37 2.32 14.31
C MET A 39 6.46 3.41 14.86
N GLU A 40 6.35 3.53 16.18
CA GLU A 40 5.66 4.64 16.86
C GLU A 40 6.16 5.99 16.35
N LYS A 41 7.49 6.19 16.29
CA LYS A 41 8.07 7.42 15.72
C LYS A 41 7.72 7.65 14.25
N LEU A 42 7.72 6.59 13.43
CA LEU A 42 7.36 6.70 12.01
C LEU A 42 5.88 7.03 11.82
N ILE A 43 5.02 6.55 12.72
CA ILE A 43 3.59 6.88 12.76
C ILE A 43 3.41 8.34 13.17
N GLU A 44 4.11 8.80 14.22
CA GLU A 44 4.09 10.21 14.66
C GLU A 44 4.59 11.17 13.57
N GLN A 45 5.56 10.74 12.76
CA GLN A 45 6.09 11.50 11.63
C GLN A 45 5.18 11.48 10.40
N GLY A 46 4.10 10.68 10.43
CA GLY A 46 3.18 10.52 9.30
C GLY A 46 3.72 9.68 8.15
N GLU A 47 4.83 8.96 8.35
CA GLU A 47 5.36 8.03 7.34
C GLU A 47 4.54 6.74 7.27
N ILE A 48 3.92 6.34 8.38
CA ILE A 48 2.98 5.21 8.43
C ILE A 48 1.62 5.73 8.89
N VAL A 49 0.62 5.64 8.00
CA VAL A 49 -0.72 6.18 8.22
C VAL A 49 -1.73 5.03 8.25
N ALA A 50 -2.46 4.90 9.36
CA ALA A 50 -3.54 3.94 9.48
C ALA A 50 -4.88 4.60 9.10
N HIS A 51 -5.54 4.05 8.07
CA HIS A 51 -6.86 4.48 7.63
C HIS A 51 -7.93 3.55 8.21
N GLU A 52 -8.36 3.82 9.45
CA GLU A 52 -9.29 2.93 10.18
C GLU A 52 -10.62 2.66 9.46
N LYS A 53 -11.08 3.61 8.63
CA LYS A 53 -12.37 3.54 7.93
C LYS A 53 -12.27 3.08 6.48
N ALA A 54 -11.09 3.19 5.86
CA ALA A 54 -10.90 2.79 4.48
C ALA A 54 -10.37 1.36 4.41
N LYS A 55 -10.85 0.60 3.42
CA LYS A 55 -10.41 -0.77 3.14
C LYS A 55 -9.80 -0.91 1.74
N GLY A 56 -10.01 0.05 0.86
CA GLY A 56 -9.37 0.09 -0.45
C GLY A 56 -9.74 1.31 -1.27
N THR A 57 -9.42 1.25 -2.56
CA THR A 57 -9.61 2.38 -3.49
C THR A 57 -11.02 2.96 -3.48
N LYS A 58 -12.06 2.12 -3.31
CA LYS A 58 -13.48 2.52 -3.34
C LYS A 58 -13.88 3.47 -2.22
N ASP A 59 -13.18 3.42 -1.10
CA ASP A 59 -13.46 4.26 0.06
C ASP A 59 -12.78 5.64 -0.06
N LEU A 60 -12.00 5.83 -1.12
CA LEU A 60 -11.25 7.05 -1.42
C LEU A 60 -11.82 7.75 -2.65
N ARG A 61 -11.55 9.05 -2.74
CA ARG A 61 -11.81 9.81 -3.97
C ARG A 61 -10.95 9.25 -5.11
N ALA A 62 -11.38 9.47 -6.35
CA ALA A 62 -10.70 8.87 -7.51
C ALA A 62 -9.24 9.32 -7.63
N ASP A 63 -8.96 10.59 -7.35
CA ASP A 63 -7.61 11.17 -7.30
C ASP A 63 -6.76 10.55 -6.19
N GLU A 64 -7.28 10.47 -4.97
CA GLU A 64 -6.61 9.84 -3.82
C GLU A 64 -6.32 8.36 -4.08
N ALA A 65 -7.27 7.63 -4.68
CA ALA A 65 -7.12 6.23 -5.04
C ALA A 65 -6.01 6.03 -6.09
N VAL A 66 -5.92 6.91 -7.09
CA VAL A 66 -4.85 6.84 -8.10
C VAL A 66 -3.48 7.06 -7.45
N THR A 67 -3.35 8.06 -6.57
CA THR A 67 -2.10 8.29 -5.84
C THR A 67 -1.73 7.08 -4.99
N LEU A 68 -2.69 6.55 -4.22
CA LEU A 68 -2.46 5.37 -3.38
C LEU A 68 -2.00 4.16 -4.20
N VAL A 69 -2.60 3.94 -5.36
CA VAL A 69 -2.25 2.84 -6.27
C VAL A 69 -0.80 2.96 -6.73
N LYS A 70 -0.38 4.16 -7.17
CA LYS A 70 1.00 4.42 -7.65
C LYS A 70 2.06 4.20 -6.57
N ASP A 71 1.70 4.46 -5.31
CA ASP A 71 2.60 4.26 -4.18
C ASP A 71 2.64 2.79 -3.72
N THR A 72 1.70 1.94 -4.17
CA THR A 72 1.51 0.58 -3.66
C THR A 72 2.38 -0.44 -4.38
N PHE A 73 3.26 -1.11 -3.62
CA PHE A 73 4.15 -2.19 -4.09
C PHE A 73 3.67 -3.57 -3.64
N ASN A 74 2.37 -3.83 -3.78
CA ASN A 74 1.75 -5.11 -3.45
C ASN A 74 0.89 -5.61 -4.63
N PRO A 75 1.45 -6.45 -5.53
CA PRO A 75 0.74 -6.92 -6.71
C PRO A 75 -0.53 -7.71 -6.41
N ALA A 76 -0.57 -8.43 -5.29
CA ALA A 76 -1.74 -9.20 -4.89
C ALA A 76 -2.90 -8.28 -4.49
N LEU A 77 -2.61 -7.26 -3.68
CA LEU A 77 -3.60 -6.26 -3.28
C LEU A 77 -4.12 -5.44 -4.47
N LEU A 78 -3.24 -5.04 -5.38
CA LEU A 78 -3.61 -4.32 -6.60
C LEU A 78 -4.55 -5.14 -7.49
N LYS A 79 -4.30 -6.45 -7.65
CA LYS A 79 -5.20 -7.36 -8.38
C LYS A 79 -6.56 -7.51 -7.71
N GLU A 80 -6.60 -7.57 -6.37
CA GLU A 80 -7.86 -7.59 -5.63
C GLU A 80 -8.68 -6.31 -5.86
N TRP A 81 -8.02 -5.15 -5.81
CA TRP A 81 -8.67 -3.87 -6.09
C TRP A 81 -9.13 -3.80 -7.54
N GLN A 82 -8.32 -4.25 -8.50
CA GLN A 82 -8.68 -4.31 -9.91
C GLN A 82 -9.98 -5.10 -10.14
N ALA A 83 -10.13 -6.25 -9.47
CA ALA A 83 -11.30 -7.12 -9.61
C ALA A 83 -12.59 -6.46 -9.09
N SER A 84 -12.48 -5.50 -8.18
CA SER A 84 -13.63 -4.90 -7.52
C SER A 84 -13.92 -3.48 -8.01
N GLU A 85 -12.94 -2.75 -8.54
CA GLU A 85 -13.03 -1.36 -9.00
C GLU A 85 -13.79 -1.20 -10.33
N LYS A 86 -14.41 -0.04 -10.54
CA LYS A 86 -15.17 0.28 -11.77
C LYS A 86 -14.75 1.59 -12.43
N ARG A 87 -14.08 2.48 -11.69
CA ARG A 87 -13.66 3.79 -12.20
C ARG A 87 -12.49 3.60 -13.16
N LYS A 88 -12.70 3.99 -14.42
CA LYS A 88 -11.73 3.82 -15.51
C LYS A 88 -10.33 4.34 -15.15
N GLY A 89 -10.21 5.57 -14.64
CA GLY A 89 -8.91 6.14 -14.30
C GLY A 89 -8.19 5.42 -13.15
N VAL A 90 -8.93 4.81 -12.21
CA VAL A 90 -8.31 4.00 -11.15
C VAL A 90 -7.86 2.64 -11.70
N LEU A 91 -8.66 2.02 -12.57
CA LEU A 91 -8.30 0.77 -13.23
C LEU A 91 -7.07 0.93 -14.14
N GLU A 92 -6.97 2.04 -14.87
CA GLU A 92 -5.79 2.39 -15.68
C GLU A 92 -4.56 2.54 -14.79
N ALA A 93 -4.64 3.30 -13.70
CA ALA A 93 -3.54 3.44 -12.75
C ALA A 93 -3.11 2.09 -12.14
N ILE A 94 -4.06 1.19 -11.83
CA ILE A 94 -3.74 -0.15 -11.32
C ILE A 94 -3.02 -0.99 -12.37
N ALA A 95 -3.47 -0.93 -13.63
CA ALA A 95 -2.84 -1.66 -14.72
C ALA A 95 -1.41 -1.16 -14.97
N GLU A 96 -1.21 0.15 -15.03
CA GLU A 96 0.12 0.79 -15.18
C GLU A 96 1.07 0.37 -14.05
N GLN A 97 0.61 0.43 -12.80
CA GLN A 97 1.43 0.01 -11.66
C GLN A 97 1.77 -1.48 -11.67
N LEU A 98 0.84 -2.33 -12.11
CA LEU A 98 1.11 -3.77 -12.26
C LEU A 98 2.09 -4.05 -13.40
N GLU A 99 2.06 -3.25 -14.47
CA GLU A 99 2.97 -3.34 -15.61
C GLU A 99 4.39 -2.90 -15.25
N SER A 100 4.55 -1.84 -14.43
CA SER A 100 5.87 -1.38 -13.99
C SER A 100 6.67 -2.41 -13.19
N PHE A 101 6.00 -3.39 -12.57
CA PHE A 101 6.66 -4.53 -11.91
C PHE A 101 7.23 -5.56 -12.88
N ASN A 102 6.79 -5.56 -14.14
CA ASN A 102 7.31 -6.45 -15.19
C ASN A 102 8.45 -5.79 -15.96
N GLU A 103 8.38 -4.49 -16.24
CA GLU A 103 9.46 -3.74 -16.89
C GLU A 103 10.76 -3.78 -16.07
N SER A 104 10.65 -3.69 -14.74
CA SER A 104 11.78 -3.81 -13.81
C SER A 104 12.44 -5.20 -13.78
N LYS A 105 11.86 -6.24 -14.43
CA LYS A 105 12.53 -7.53 -14.64
C LYS A 105 13.38 -7.58 -15.90
N GLU A 106 13.13 -6.74 -16.88
CA GLU A 106 13.83 -6.79 -18.18
C GLU A 106 15.13 -5.97 -18.16
N GLU A 107 15.22 -4.92 -17.34
CA GLU A 107 16.43 -4.09 -17.21
C GLU A 107 17.59 -4.74 -16.42
N GLU A 108 17.37 -5.83 -15.68
CA GLU A 108 18.44 -6.53 -14.94
C GLU A 108 19.23 -7.56 -15.79
N THR A 109 18.96 -7.62 -17.11
CA THR A 109 19.55 -8.62 -18.03
C THR A 109 20.58 -8.12 -19.05
N GLU A 110 21.04 -6.86 -18.99
CA GLU A 110 22.13 -6.33 -19.84
C GLU A 110 23.49 -6.20 -19.13
#